data_AF-X0GWE7-F1
#
_entry.id   AF-X0GWE7-F1
#
_cell.length_a   1.000
_cell.length_b   1.000
_cell.length_c   1.000
_cell.angle_alpha   90.00
_cell.angle_beta   90.00
_cell.angle_gamma   90.00
#
_symmetry.space_group_name_H-M   'P 1'
#
loop_
_entity.id
_entity.type
_entity.pdbx_description
1 polymer ?
#
loop_
_entity_poly.entity_id
_entity_poly.type
_entity_poly.pdbx_seq_one_letter_code
_entity_poly.pdbx_strand_id
1 'polypeptide(L)'
;MSNPNDYTVGWICAITTEYVAAQEFLDEEHEGPEYVSPNDTNHYTLGKVGKHNVVIAVLPDNEYGKSSAASVARDMLHSFPNVRIGTNRNINC
;
A
#
# COMPACT_ATOMS: atom_id res chain seq x y z
N MET A 1 -7.11 -12.61 9.57
CA MET A 1 -7.83 -11.77 8.60
C MET A 1 -7.95 -10.38 9.20
N SER A 2 -7.49 -9.34 8.49
CA SER A 2 -7.25 -8.00 9.06
C SER A 2 -8.33 -6.99 8.68
N ASN A 3 -8.83 -6.21 9.65
CA ASN A 3 -9.86 -5.19 9.41
C ASN A 3 -9.25 -3.96 8.72
N PRO A 4 -9.74 -3.55 7.54
CA PRO A 4 -9.19 -2.40 6.81
C PRO A 4 -9.25 -1.06 7.56
N ASN A 5 -10.16 -0.92 8.54
CA ASN A 5 -10.29 0.30 9.33
C ASN A 5 -9.14 0.51 10.33
N ASP A 6 -8.36 -0.52 10.65
CA ASP A 6 -7.28 -0.42 11.63
C ASP A 6 -6.02 0.21 11.05
N TYR A 7 -5.96 0.37 9.73
CA TYR A 7 -4.79 0.85 9.01
C TYR A 7 -4.84 2.36 8.79
N THR A 8 -3.70 3.01 9.04
CA THR A 8 -3.62 4.48 9.05
C THR A 8 -2.53 5.04 8.15
N VAL A 9 -1.57 4.21 7.74
CA VAL A 9 -0.45 4.62 6.89
C VAL A 9 -0.46 3.79 5.61
N GLY A 10 -0.49 4.48 4.47
CA GLY A 10 -0.39 3.86 3.14
C GLY A 10 0.99 4.13 2.56
N TRP A 11 1.72 3.08 2.20
CA TRP A 11 3.03 3.13 1.57
C TRP A 11 2.92 2.56 0.15
N ILE A 12 3.12 3.42 -0.84
CA ILE A 12 3.13 3.01 -2.25
C ILE A 12 4.57 2.95 -2.74
N CYS A 13 5.00 1.77 -3.17
CA CYS A 13 6.32 1.50 -3.72
C CYS A 13 6.27 1.54 -5.25
N ALA A 14 7.23 2.20 -5.88
CA ALA A 14 7.28 2.31 -7.33
C ALA A 14 7.85 1.06 -8.00
N ILE A 15 8.67 0.30 -7.27
CA ILE A 15 9.31 -0.94 -7.76
C ILE A 15 9.29 -2.04 -6.72
N THR A 16 9.41 -3.27 -7.21
CA THR A 16 9.51 -4.49 -6.40
C THR A 16 10.64 -4.41 -5.37
N THR A 17 11.78 -3.79 -5.68
CA THR A 17 12.88 -3.65 -4.72
C THR A 17 12.50 -2.79 -3.51
N GLU A 18 11.78 -1.69 -3.74
CA GLU A 18 11.26 -0.85 -2.65
C GLU A 18 10.16 -1.58 -1.89
N TYR A 19 9.33 -2.37 -2.59
CA TYR A 19 8.27 -3.16 -1.97
C TYR A 19 8.85 -4.21 -1.01
N VAL A 20 9.82 -5.00 -1.47
CA VAL A 20 10.51 -5.99 -0.63
C VAL A 20 11.19 -5.30 0.55
N ALA A 21 11.90 -4.19 0.33
CA ALA A 21 12.50 -3.44 1.43
C ALA A 21 11.45 -2.94 2.44
N ALA A 22 10.29 -2.44 1.98
CA ALA A 22 9.21 -1.99 2.84
C ALA A 22 8.60 -3.12 3.68
N GLN A 23 8.50 -4.33 3.11
CA GLN A 23 8.07 -5.52 3.86
C GLN A 23 9.06 -5.86 4.97
N GLU A 24 10.37 -5.83 4.68
CA GLU A 24 11.42 -6.08 5.67
C GLU A 24 11.46 -5.02 6.79
N PHE A 25 10.89 -3.84 6.58
CA PHE A 25 10.75 -2.80 7.61
C PHE A 25 9.56 -3.02 8.56
N LEU A 26 8.70 -4.01 8.29
CA LEU A 26 7.58 -4.33 9.18
C LEU A 26 8.10 -5.04 10.43
N ASP A 27 7.66 -4.56 11.60
CA ASP A 27 7.88 -5.27 12.87
C ASP A 27 6.99 -6.52 12.97
N GLU A 28 5.82 -6.47 12.33
CA GLU A 28 4.83 -7.53 12.29
C GLU A 28 4.14 -7.53 10.93
N GLU A 29 4.09 -8.68 10.26
CA GLU A 29 3.26 -8.90 9.07
C GLU A 29 1.89 -9.41 9.49
N HIS A 30 0.83 -8.79 8.97
CA HIS A 30 -0.54 -9.21 9.19
C HIS A 30 -1.03 -10.03 7.99
N GLU A 31 -2.02 -10.90 8.22
CA GLU A 31 -2.73 -11.55 7.11
C GLU A 31 -3.37 -10.49 6.19
N GLY A 32 -3.47 -10.83 4.90
CA GLY A 32 -4.02 -9.96 3.88
C GLY A 32 -5.43 -9.42 4.23
N PRO A 33 -5.85 -8.33 3.55
CA PRO A 33 -7.12 -7.68 3.84
C PRO A 33 -8.30 -8.65 3.67
N GLU A 34 -9.25 -8.61 4.59
CA GLU A 34 -10.51 -9.36 4.48
C GLU A 34 -11.31 -9.00 3.23
N TYR A 35 -11.18 -7.74 2.81
CA TYR A 35 -11.90 -7.18 1.68
C TYR A 35 -11.03 -6.17 0.94
N VAL A 36 -10.96 -6.35 -0.37
CA VAL A 36 -10.50 -5.35 -1.33
C VAL A 36 -11.66 -5.08 -2.29
N SER A 37 -11.75 -3.84 -2.80
CA SER A 37 -12.75 -3.49 -3.79
C SER A 37 -12.66 -4.43 -5.01
N PRO A 38 -13.78 -4.86 -5.64
CA PRO A 38 -13.74 -5.77 -6.79
C PRO A 38 -12.99 -5.24 -8.01
N ASN A 39 -12.82 -3.92 -8.09
CA ASN A 39 -12.08 -3.25 -9.15
C ASN A 39 -10.62 -2.96 -8.77
N ASP A 40 -10.24 -3.27 -7.54
CA ASP A 40 -8.89 -3.09 -7.02
C ASP A 40 -8.09 -4.37 -7.27
N THR A 41 -7.24 -4.32 -8.29
CA THR A 41 -6.35 -5.43 -8.64
C THR A 41 -4.97 -5.29 -7.99
N ASN A 42 -4.80 -4.35 -7.05
CA ASN A 42 -3.53 -4.10 -6.41
C ASN A 42 -3.23 -5.17 -5.36
N HIS A 43 -1.94 -5.50 -5.23
CA HIS A 43 -1.47 -6.37 -4.17
C HIS A 43 -1.14 -5.53 -2.94
N TYR A 44 -1.71 -5.91 -1.79
CA TYR A 44 -1.43 -5.25 -0.52
C TYR A 44 -0.75 -6.21 0.45
N THR A 45 0.38 -5.78 1.00
CA THR A 45 0.92 -6.35 2.24
C THR A 45 0.48 -5.48 3.40
N LEU A 46 -0.03 -6.14 4.45
CA LEU A 46 -0.45 -5.48 5.67
C LEU A 46 0.54 -5.78 6.78
N GLY A 47 0.78 -4.79 7.63
CA GLY A 47 1.63 -5.01 8.79
C GLY A 47 1.66 -3.83 9.72
N LYS A 48 2.70 -3.79 10.54
CA LYS A 48 2.88 -2.80 11.58
C LYS A 48 4.32 -2.32 11.65
N VAL A 49 4.48 -1.01 11.82
CA VAL A 49 5.76 -0.35 12.11
C VAL A 49 5.59 0.48 13.38
N GLY A 50 6.25 0.07 14.45
CA GLY A 50 6.13 0.59 15.79
C GLY A 50 4.69 0.51 16.31
N LYS A 51 3.99 1.65 16.30
CA LYS A 51 2.60 1.78 16.76
C LYS A 51 1.61 2.03 15.62
N HIS A 52 2.08 2.03 14.37
CA HIS A 52 1.29 2.36 13.20
C HIS A 52 1.03 1.11 12.38
N ASN A 53 -0.24 0.85 12.06
CA ASN A 53 -0.62 -0.16 11.09
C ASN A 53 -0.46 0.40 9.68
N VAL A 54 0.33 -0.29 8.87
CA VAL A 54 0.79 0.13 7.54
C VAL A 54 0.23 -0.81 6.48
N VAL A 55 -0.25 -0.22 5.38
CA VAL A 55 -0.61 -0.90 4.14
C VAL A 55 0.47 -0.60 3.12
N ILE A 56 1.09 -1.62 2.55
CA ILE A 56 2.11 -1.48 1.51
C ILE A 56 1.51 -1.97 0.19
N ALA A 57 1.63 -1.18 -0.87
CA ALA A 57 1.28 -1.58 -2.24
C ALA A 57 2.46 -1.34 -3.18
N VAL A 58 2.54 -2.13 -4.24
CA VAL A 58 3.48 -1.92 -5.35
C VAL A 58 2.71 -1.51 -6.60
N LEU A 59 3.28 -0.59 -7.38
CA LEU A 59 2.73 -0.27 -8.69
C LEU A 59 2.80 -1.50 -9.62
N PRO A 60 1.83 -1.69 -10.51
CA PRO A 60 1.89 -2.75 -11.50
C PRO A 60 3.13 -2.62 -12.39
N ASP A 61 3.80 -3.74 -12.63
CA ASP A 61 5.01 -3.82 -13.46
C ASP A 61 4.74 -3.19 -14.85
N ASN A 62 5.62 -2.27 -15.27
CA ASN A 62 5.57 -1.46 -16.51
C ASN A 62 4.74 -0.17 -16.47
N GLU A 63 4.10 0.20 -15.36
CA GLU A 63 3.42 1.50 -15.24
C GLU A 63 4.19 2.48 -14.35
N TYR A 64 5.38 2.88 -14.81
CA TYR A 64 6.05 4.04 -14.24
C TYR A 64 5.29 5.32 -14.60
N GLY A 65 4.63 5.91 -13.61
CA GLY A 65 4.05 7.24 -13.79
C GLY A 65 3.09 7.67 -12.69
N LYS A 66 2.94 8.99 -12.55
CA LYS A 66 1.95 9.63 -11.67
C LYS A 66 0.55 9.04 -11.76
N SER A 67 0.11 8.66 -12.97
CA SER A 67 -1.24 8.14 -13.19
C SER A 67 -1.45 6.80 -12.50
N SER A 68 -0.47 5.89 -12.58
CA SER A 68 -0.57 4.58 -11.92
C SER A 68 -0.53 4.74 -10.40
N ALA A 69 0.40 5.56 -9.89
CA ALA A 69 0.45 5.87 -8.46
C ALA A 69 -0.83 6.53 -7.92
N ALA A 70 -1.47 7.40 -8.71
CA ALA A 70 -2.75 7.99 -8.34
C ALA A 70 -3.89 6.96 -8.35
N SER A 71 -3.90 6.02 -9.29
CA SER A 71 -4.87 4.91 -9.31
C SER A 71 -4.71 4.01 -8.09
N VAL A 72 -3.49 3.52 -7.81
CA VAL A 72 -3.22 2.70 -6.63
C VAL A 72 -3.57 3.45 -5.35
N ALA A 73 -3.25 4.75 -5.27
CA ALA A 73 -3.62 5.57 -4.12
C ALA A 73 -5.13 5.70 -3.94
N ARG A 74 -5.86 5.89 -5.04
CA ARG A 74 -7.32 5.97 -5.03
C ARG A 74 -7.94 4.65 -4.58
N ASP A 75 -7.47 3.53 -5.11
CA ASP A 75 -7.97 2.21 -4.79
C ASP A 75 -7.68 1.85 -3.33
N MET A 76 -6.47 2.17 -2.85
CA MET A 76 -6.08 2.00 -1.46
C MET A 76 -6.94 2.83 -0.51
N LEU A 77 -7.27 4.09 -0.84
CA LEU A 77 -8.19 4.90 -0.04
C LEU A 77 -9.62 4.33 -0.02
N HIS A 78 -10.02 3.65 -1.10
CA HIS A 78 -11.32 2.98 -1.19
C HIS A 78 -11.38 1.72 -0.33
N SER A 79 -10.31 0.94 -0.33
CA SER A 79 -10.19 -0.30 0.44
C SER A 79 -9.88 -0.03 1.93
N PHE A 80 -9.16 1.05 2.24
CA PHE A 80 -8.71 1.43 3.58
C PHE A 80 -9.11 2.88 3.93
N PRO A 81 -10.27 3.11 4.55
CA PRO A 81 -10.85 4.45 4.69
C PRO A 81 -10.09 5.38 5.66
N ASN A 82 -9.33 4.81 6.60
CA ASN A 82 -8.55 5.58 7.57
C ASN A 82 -7.09 5.81 7.14
N VAL A 83 -6.70 5.31 5.97
CA VAL A 83 -5.32 5.36 5.52
C VAL A 83 -4.95 6.75 5.02
N ARG A 84 -3.73 7.18 5.35
CA ARG A 84 -3.11 8.39 4.79
C ARG A 84 -1.89 7.97 4.00
N ILE A 85 -1.86 8.37 2.73
CA ILE A 85 -0.86 7.87 1.78
C ILE A 85 0.37 8.77 1.79
N GLY A 86 1.52 8.16 2.06
CA GLY A 86 2.83 8.75 1.79
C GLY A 86 3.26 8.38 0.38
N THR A 87 3.37 9.37 -0.50
CA THR A 87 3.91 9.15 -1.86
C THR A 87 5.42 9.28 -1.86
N ASN A 88 6.11 8.33 -2.50
CA ASN A 88 7.57 8.34 -2.63
C ASN A 88 8.00 9.42 -3.66
N ARG A 89 8.97 10.28 -3.33
CA ARG A 89 9.36 11.42 -4.18
C ARG A 89 10.04 11.05 -5.50
N ASN A 90 10.35 9.76 -5.70
CA ASN A 90 10.95 9.24 -6.94
C ASN A 90 9.94 8.94 -8.04
N ILE A 91 8.64 9.14 -7.81
CA ILE A 91 7.63 9.13 -8.87
C ILE A 91 7.82 10.45 -9.64
N ASN A 92 8.68 10.41 -10.66
CA ASN A 92 9.05 11.59 -11.45
C ASN A 92 7.80 12.34 -11.91
N CYS A 93 7.75 13.59 -11.48
CA CYS A 93 6.67 14.52 -11.71
C CYS A 93 6.77 15.23 -13.05
#